data_AF-A0A3S1AWI5-F1
#
_entry.id   AF-A0A3S1AWI5-F1
#
_cell.length_a   1.000
_cell.length_b   1.000
_cell.length_c   1.000
_cell.angle_alpha   90.00
_cell.angle_beta   90.00
_cell.angle_gamma   90.00
#
_symmetry.space_group_name_H-M   'P 1'
#
loop_
_entity.id
_entity.type
_entity.pdbx_description
1 polymer ?
#
loop_
_entity_poly.entity_id
_entity_poly.type
_entity_poly.pdbx_seq_one_letter_code
_entity_poly.pdbx_strand_id
1 'polypeptide(L)' 'MTVINHETLLEYGFVFQQVKRSYRIDINGAAFGVVQKGDQWLASPIPMEFASLSNVESMEEVEEMIGSKLK' A
#
# COMPACT_ATOMS: atom_id res chain seq x y z
N MET A 1 2.47 -9.88 -12.32
CA MET A 1 1.34 -8.96 -12.11
C MET A 1 0.44 -9.59 -11.08
N THR A 2 0.68 -9.27 -9.82
CA THR A 2 -0.16 -9.69 -8.70
C THR A 2 -1.20 -8.61 -8.47
N VAL A 3 -2.48 -8.96 -8.62
CA VAL A 3 -3.59 -8.02 -8.47
C VAL A 3 -3.72 -7.57 -7.02
N ILE A 4 -3.91 -6.27 -6.79
CA ILE A 4 -4.14 -5.74 -5.45
C ILE A 4 -5.53 -6.14 -4.96
N ASN A 5 -5.57 -6.83 -3.83
CA ASN A 5 -6.79 -7.13 -3.09
C ASN A 5 -6.45 -7.24 -1.59
N HIS A 6 -7.48 -7.45 -0.76
CA HIS A 6 -7.31 -7.56 0.68
C HIS A 6 -6.34 -8.66 1.10
N GLU A 7 -6.50 -9.87 0.56
CA GLU A 7 -5.72 -11.05 0.94
C GLU A 7 -4.25 -10.85 0.57
N THR A 8 -4.00 -10.40 -0.65
CA THR A 8 -2.66 -10.07 -1.13
C THR A 8 -1.97 -9.03 -0.25
N LEU A 9 -2.64 -7.92 0.11
CA LEU A 9 -2.03 -6.92 1.00
C LEU A 9 -1.64 -7.53 2.37
N LEU A 10 -2.45 -8.44 2.91
CA LEU A 10 -2.11 -9.14 4.15
C LEU A 10 -0.91 -10.09 3.98
N GLU A 11 -0.83 -10.81 2.86
CA GLU A 11 0.30 -11.70 2.53
C GLU A 11 1.62 -10.93 2.48
N TYR A 12 1.60 -9.74 1.87
CA TYR A 12 2.74 -8.83 1.79
C TYR A 12 3.08 -8.13 3.13
N GLY A 13 2.35 -8.43 4.20
CA GLY A 13 2.63 -7.93 5.54
C GLY A 13 2.00 -6.58 5.87
N PHE A 14 1.06 -6.09 5.06
CA PHE A 14 0.29 -4.91 5.45
C PHE A 14 -0.66 -5.23 6.61
N VAL A 15 -0.81 -4.26 7.49
CA VAL A 15 -1.75 -4.28 8.60
C VAL A 15 -2.96 -3.42 8.26
N PHE A 16 -4.16 -4.00 8.34
CA PHE A 16 -5.39 -3.25 8.14
C PHE A 16 -5.69 -2.31 9.32
N GLN A 17 -5.85 -1.03 9.02
CA GLN A 17 -6.21 0.03 9.96
C GLN A 17 -7.72 0.28 9.90
N GLN A 18 -8.49 -0.41 10.74
CA GLN A 18 -9.97 -0.32 10.74
C GLN A 18 -10.51 1.11 10.77
N VAL A 19 -9.93 1.99 11.59
CA VAL A 19 -10.39 3.38 11.75
C VAL A 19 -10.21 4.19 10.46
N LYS A 20 -9.13 3.95 9.72
CA LYS A 20 -8.79 4.69 8.49
C LYS A 20 -9.23 3.97 7.22
N ARG A 21 -9.69 2.73 7.33
CA ARG A 21 -10.00 1.82 6.21
C ARG A 21 -8.86 1.74 5.20
N SER A 22 -7.63 1.70 5.71
CA SER A 22 -6.40 1.65 4.91
C SER A 22 -5.50 0.53 5.40
N TYR A 23 -4.60 0.09 4.54
CA TYR A 23 -3.54 -0.86 4.83
C TYR A 23 -2.26 -0.08 5.07
N ARG A 24 -1.53 -0.41 6.13
CA ARG A 24 -0.23 0.19 6.45
C ARG A 24 0.84 -0.88 6.49
N ILE A 25 2.01 -0.57 5.97
CA ILE A 25 3.22 -1.36 6.16
C ILE A 25 4.35 -0.46 6.66
N ASP A 26 5.19 -0.98 7.53
CA ASP A 26 6.36 -0.28 8.05
C ASP A 26 7.63 -0.93 7.46
N ILE A 27 8.40 -0.16 6.70
CA ILE A 27 9.60 -0.61 5.99
C ILE A 27 10.74 0.33 6.35
N ASN A 28 11.82 -0.21 6.92
CA ASN A 28 13.01 0.56 7.31
C ASN A 28 12.71 1.81 8.16
N GLY A 29 11.67 1.75 9.00
CA GLY A 29 11.24 2.87 9.87
C GLY A 29 10.33 3.90 9.20
N ALA A 30 9.97 3.70 7.93
CA ALA A 30 8.99 4.51 7.21
C ALA A 30 7.65 3.77 7.06
N ALA A 31 6.55 4.48 7.28
CA ALA A 31 5.20 3.93 7.17
C ALA A 31 4.59 4.27 5.80
N PHE A 32 4.21 3.26 5.02
CA PHE A 32 3.52 3.40 3.74
C PHE A 32 2.07 2.95 3.85
N GLY A 33 1.21 3.49 2.99
CA GLY A 33 -0.23 3.26 3.04
C GLY A 33 -0.79 2.87 1.68
N VAL A 34 -1.71 1.89 1.69
CA VAL A 34 -2.56 1.54 0.55
C VAL A 34 -4.02 1.67 0.97
N VAL A 35 -4.86 2.30 0.16
CA VAL A 35 -6.28 2.52 0.45
C VAL A 35 -7.13 2.20 -0.77
N GLN A 36 -8.29 1.60 -0.54
CA GLN A 36 -9.27 1.35 -1.60
C GLN A 36 -10.19 2.56 -1.73
N LYS A 37 -10.35 3.07 -2.95
CA LYS A 37 -11.28 4.16 -3.29
C LYS A 37 -12.18 3.71 -4.45
N GLY A 38 -13.35 3.19 -4.10
CA GLY A 38 -14.24 2.55 -5.08
C GLY A 38 -13.60 1.28 -5.62
N ASP A 39 -13.49 1.17 -6.94
CA ASP A 39 -12.89 0.02 -7.62
C ASP A 39 -11.37 0.16 -7.81
N GLN A 40 -10.78 1.26 -7.35
CA GLN A 40 -9.36 1.56 -7.51
C GLN A 40 -8.60 1.45 -6.20
N TRP A 41 -7.32 1.09 -6.29
CA TRP A 41 -6.37 1.12 -5.19
C TRP A 41 -5.44 2.32 -5.33
N LEU A 42 -5.16 2.95 -4.20
CA LEU A 42 -4.27 4.10 -4.09
C LEU A 42 -3.14 3.76 -3.14
N ALA A 43 -1.90 3.98 -3.55
CA ALA A 43 -0.73 3.86 -2.70
C ALA A 43 -0.08 5.23 -2.48
N SER A 44 0.58 5.39 -1.33
CA SER A 44 1.40 6.58 -1.08
C SER A 44 2.84 6.33 -1.53
N PRO A 45 3.40 7.14 -2.47
CA PRO A 45 4.79 7.04 -2.92
C PRO A 45 5.78 7.61 -1.89
N ILE A 46 5.26 8.18 -0.81
CA ILE A 46 6.00 8.77 0.29
C ILE A 46 5.41 8.23 1.60
N PRO A 47 6.17 8.29 2.70
CA PRO A 47 5.64 7.90 3.98
C PRO A 47 4.33 8.65 4.28
N MET A 48 3.37 7.98 4.93
CA MET A 48 2.02 8.49 5.18
C MET A 48 1.97 9.88 5.84
N GLU A 49 3.07 10.30 6.48
CA GLU A 49 3.26 11.64 7.07
C GLU A 49 3.24 12.78 6.03
N PHE A 50 3.47 12.48 4.75
CA PHE A 50 3.56 13.46 3.66
C PHE A 50 2.46 13.31 2.59
N ALA A 51 1.53 12.37 2.80
CA ALA A 51 0.39 11.96 1.97
C ALA A 51 0.23 12.63 0.57
N SER A 52 0.79 11.96 -0.44
CA SER A 52 0.29 11.99 -1.82
C SER A 52 -0.25 10.60 -2.15
N LEU A 53 -1.32 10.49 -2.93
CA LEU A 53 -1.91 9.21 -3.30
C LEU A 53 -1.90 9.06 -4.82
N SER A 54 -1.38 7.93 -5.29
CA SER A 54 -1.30 7.57 -6.70
C SER A 54 -2.07 6.28 -6.94
N ASN A 55 -2.75 6.18 -8.09
CA ASN A 55 -3.40 4.93 -8.50
C ASN A 55 -2.36 3.83 -8.69
N VAL A 56 -2.71 2.64 -8.23
CA VAL A 56 -1.94 1.41 -8.41
C VAL A 56 -2.88 0.30 -8.88
N GLU A 57 -2.43 -0.49 -9.85
CA GLU A 57 -3.19 -1.64 -10.38
C GLU A 57 -2.60 -2.98 -9.93
N SER A 58 -1.34 -2.99 -9.49
CA SER A 58 -0.59 -4.19 -9.14
C SER A 58 0.32 -4.00 -7.92
N MET A 59 0.65 -5.09 -7.24
CA MET A 59 1.61 -5.05 -6.13
C MET A 59 3.00 -4.63 -6.61
N GLU A 60 3.37 -4.94 -7.85
CA GLU A 60 4.63 -4.49 -8.45
C GLU A 60 4.72 -2.96 -8.50
N GLU A 61 3.64 -2.25 -8.85
CA GLU A 61 3.61 -0.78 -8.80
C GLU A 61 3.73 -0.24 -7.37
N VAL A 62 3.15 -0.95 -6.39
CA VAL A 62 3.29 -0.59 -4.97
C VAL A 62 4.75 -0.71 -4.54
N GLU A 63 5.43 -1.80 -4.90
CA GLU A 63 6.85 -2.04 -4.64
C GLU A 63 7.75 -0.98 -5.29
N GLU A 64 7.48 -0.62 -6.55
CA GLU A 64 8.19 0.44 -7.26
C GLU A 64 8.00 1.79 -6.57
N MET A 65 6.78 2.12 -6.13
CA MET A 65 6.48 3.38 -5.45
C MET A 65 7.19 3.51 -4.10
N ILE A 66 7.22 2.44 -3.31
CA ILE A 66 7.87 2.47 -1.98
C ILE A 66 9.38 2.22 -2.07
N GLY A 67 9.90 1.89 -3.25
CA GLY A 67 11.32 1.59 -3.48
C GLY A 67 11.81 0.36 -2.72
N SER A 68 10.93 -0.63 -2.49
CA SER A 68 11.24 -1.81 -1.70
C SER A 68 10.58 -3.04 -2.27
N LYS A 69 11.31 -4.17 -2.28
CA LYS A 69 10.70 -5.47 -2.56
C LYS A 69 9.93 -5.94 -1.34
N LEU A 70 8.64 -6.11 -1.50
CA LEU A 70 7.77 -6.73 -0.52
C LEU A 70 7.86 -8.26 -0.71
N LYS A 71 7.39 -9.02 0.28
CA LYS A 71 7.62 -10.47 0.36
C LYS A 71 6.35 -11.27 0.17
#